data_AF-A0A931IBF5-F1
#
_entry.id   AF-A0A931IBF5-F1
#
_cell.length_a   1.000
_cell.length_b   1.000
_cell.length_c   1.000
_cell.angle_alpha   90.00
_cell.angle_beta   90.00
_cell.angle_gamma   90.00
#
_symmetry.space_group_name_H-M   'P 1'
#
loop_
_entity.id
_entity.type
_entity.pdbx_description
1 polymer ?
#
loop_
_entity_poly.entity_id
_entity_poly.type
_entity_poly.pdbx_seq_one_letter_code
_entity_poly.pdbx_strand_id
1 'polypeptide(L)'
;MKPDRPERTDPPYVPDREAFDAYTHAEIWHSVREALDPAALGRTAEGWQAGAAALEQMFETFAAAVRQEFAEWHGRAADSARESTEAFVRSGADAQQVCTAVHRLMEVNSSAAQTVRDAIPPPPAPYVPDPDPVREAVDGGPRKMASDIAAANTLADAQDTLTFLYNSTLVASGDAVPGFDVRARGEFAP
;
A
#
# COMPACT_ATOMS: atom_id res chain seq x y z
N MET A 1 -13.72 7.11 31.26
CA MET A 1 -12.53 6.36 30.81
C MET A 1 -12.97 5.55 29.60
N LYS A 2 -12.73 6.05 28.38
CA LYS A 2 -13.03 5.30 27.15
C LYS A 2 -12.11 4.06 27.13
N PRO A 3 -12.61 2.86 26.81
CA PRO A 3 -11.71 1.75 26.52
C PRO A 3 -11.01 2.11 25.22
N ASP A 4 -9.71 2.39 25.33
CA ASP A 4 -8.80 2.49 24.19
C ASP A 4 -8.68 1.07 23.62
N ARG A 5 -9.48 0.76 22.61
CA ARG A 5 -9.38 -0.52 21.92
C ARG A 5 -8.16 -0.40 21.02
N PRO A 6 -7.16 -1.29 21.11
CA PRO A 6 -6.05 -1.24 20.18
C PRO A 6 -6.63 -1.35 18.77
N GLU A 7 -6.36 -0.35 17.93
CA GLU A 7 -6.59 -0.45 16.49
C GLU A 7 -5.91 -1.73 16.03
N ARG A 8 -6.69 -2.73 15.65
CA ARG A 8 -6.14 -4.02 15.27
C ARG A 8 -5.58 -3.88 13.87
N THR A 9 -4.28 -3.69 13.78
CA THR A 9 -3.57 -3.77 12.51
C THR A 9 -3.25 -5.23 12.20
N ASP A 10 -3.21 -5.57 10.91
CA ASP A 10 -2.70 -6.85 10.46
C ASP A 10 -1.20 -6.97 10.78
N PRO A 11 -0.66 -8.20 10.91
CA PRO A 11 0.79 -8.41 10.92
C PRO A 11 1.44 -7.87 9.63
N PRO A 12 2.74 -7.57 9.66
CA PRO A 12 3.46 -7.14 8.47
C PRO A 12 3.27 -8.09 7.29
N TYR A 13 2.81 -7.54 6.16
CA TYR A 13 2.62 -8.30 4.92
C TYR A 13 3.95 -8.68 4.26
N VAL A 14 5.01 -7.92 4.52
CA VAL A 14 6.36 -8.16 4.03
C VAL A 14 7.30 -8.13 5.24
N PRO A 15 7.58 -9.29 5.86
CA PRO A 15 8.32 -9.33 7.12
C PRO A 15 9.82 -9.01 6.94
N ASP A 16 10.39 -9.38 5.79
CA ASP A 16 11.79 -9.19 5.47
C ASP A 16 11.97 -8.09 4.43
N ARG A 17 12.88 -7.14 4.69
CA ARG A 17 13.22 -6.10 3.72
C ARG A 17 14.05 -6.68 2.59
N GLU A 18 13.69 -6.34 1.37
CA GLU A 18 14.40 -6.80 0.18
C GLU A 18 15.80 -6.18 0.11
N ALA A 19 16.77 -6.99 -0.32
CA ALA A 19 18.13 -6.58 -0.62
C ALA A 19 18.34 -6.54 -2.14
N PHE A 20 18.84 -5.41 -2.65
CA PHE A 20 18.90 -5.14 -4.09
C PHE A 20 20.33 -5.20 -4.67
N ASP A 21 21.32 -5.48 -3.84
CA ASP A 21 22.75 -5.52 -4.17
C ASP A 21 23.11 -6.61 -5.19
N ALA A 22 22.35 -7.71 -5.21
CA ALA A 22 22.55 -8.83 -6.12
C ALA A 22 22.04 -8.59 -7.56
N TYR A 23 21.22 -7.56 -7.79
CA TYR A 23 20.59 -7.33 -9.08
C TYR A 23 21.39 -6.37 -9.97
N THR A 24 21.40 -6.66 -11.26
CA THR A 24 21.84 -5.72 -12.29
C THR A 24 20.82 -4.60 -12.50
N HIS A 25 21.24 -3.49 -13.11
CA HIS A 25 20.35 -2.37 -13.38
C HIS A 25 19.23 -2.77 -14.36
N ALA A 26 19.53 -3.63 -15.34
CA ALA A 26 18.53 -4.15 -16.26
C ALA A 26 17.45 -4.97 -15.53
N GLU A 27 17.85 -5.86 -14.61
CA GLU A 27 16.91 -6.65 -13.81
C GLU A 27 16.07 -5.76 -12.90
N ILE A 28 16.68 -4.78 -12.24
CA ILE A 28 15.95 -3.77 -11.43
C ILE A 28 14.93 -3.04 -12.30
N TRP A 29 15.36 -2.48 -13.44
CA TRP A 29 14.49 -1.68 -14.29
C TRP A 29 13.31 -2.49 -14.85
N HIS A 30 13.55 -3.73 -15.26
CA HIS A 30 12.48 -4.62 -15.71
C HIS A 30 11.53 -5.01 -14.58
N SER A 31 12.07 -5.49 -13.45
CA SER A 31 11.27 -5.97 -12.32
C SER A 31 10.37 -4.88 -11.75
N VAL A 32 10.90 -3.66 -11.60
CA VAL A 32 10.13 -2.50 -11.13
C VAL A 32 8.95 -2.21 -12.05
N ARG A 33 9.10 -2.36 -13.38
CA ARG A 33 8.03 -2.06 -14.33
C ARG A 33 7.02 -3.20 -14.49
N GLU A 34 7.47 -4.43 -14.28
CA GLU A 34 6.62 -5.62 -14.32
C GLU A 34 5.80 -5.75 -13.04
N ALA A 35 6.43 -5.60 -11.88
CA ALA A 35 5.81 -5.86 -10.58
C ALA A 35 5.04 -4.64 -10.03
N LEU A 36 5.51 -3.41 -10.25
CA LEU A 36 4.84 -2.21 -9.76
C LEU A 36 3.89 -1.64 -10.82
N ASP A 37 2.59 -1.83 -10.60
CA ASP A 37 1.51 -1.19 -11.36
C ASP A 37 0.79 -0.13 -10.50
N PRO A 38 1.20 1.16 -10.58
CA PRO A 38 0.51 2.26 -9.90
C PRO A 38 -0.97 2.34 -10.24
N ALA A 39 -1.34 2.05 -11.50
CA ALA A 39 -2.73 2.13 -11.92
C ALA A 39 -3.58 1.02 -11.28
N ALA A 40 -3.03 -0.18 -11.08
CA ALA A 40 -3.71 -1.23 -10.33
C ALA A 40 -3.92 -0.86 -8.85
N LEU A 41 -2.92 -0.23 -8.23
CA LEU A 41 -3.02 0.26 -6.85
C LEU A 41 -4.10 1.34 -6.73
N GLY A 42 -4.14 2.30 -7.66
CA GLY A 42 -5.20 3.31 -7.73
C GLY A 42 -6.60 2.71 -7.90
N ARG A 43 -6.78 1.76 -8.83
CA ARG A 43 -8.07 1.04 -8.98
C ARG A 43 -8.48 0.30 -7.71
N THR A 44 -7.51 -0.27 -7.00
CA THR A 44 -7.77 -0.94 -5.71
C THR A 44 -8.21 0.09 -4.66
N ALA A 45 -7.58 1.26 -4.62
CA ALA A 45 -7.98 2.36 -3.75
C ALA A 45 -9.42 2.83 -4.04
N GLU A 46 -9.80 2.97 -5.30
CA GLU A 46 -11.16 3.31 -5.71
C GLU A 46 -12.18 2.28 -5.22
N GLY A 47 -11.85 0.99 -5.31
CA GLY A 47 -12.69 -0.10 -4.80
C GLY A 47 -12.95 0.01 -3.29
N TRP A 48 -11.91 0.31 -2.51
CA TRP A 48 -12.05 0.53 -1.06
C TRP A 48 -12.89 1.77 -0.72
N GLN A 49 -12.75 2.86 -1.48
CA GLN A 49 -13.55 4.06 -1.29
C GLN A 49 -15.03 3.81 -1.62
N ALA A 50 -15.31 3.07 -2.70
CA ALA A 50 -16.67 2.66 -3.05
C ALA A 50 -17.28 1.77 -1.96
N GLY A 51 -16.50 0.83 -1.40
CA GLY A 51 -16.91 0.01 -0.27
C GLY A 51 -17.24 0.82 0.99
N ALA A 52 -16.41 1.80 1.33
CA ALA A 52 -16.66 2.70 2.46
C ALA A 52 -17.98 3.47 2.29
N ALA A 53 -18.21 4.05 1.10
CA ALA A 53 -19.44 4.78 0.80
C ALA A 53 -20.69 3.88 0.80
N ALA A 54 -20.57 2.62 0.37
CA ALA A 54 -21.66 1.65 0.42
C ALA A 54 -22.02 1.26 1.86
N LEU A 55 -21.02 1.06 2.73
CA LEU A 55 -21.22 0.78 4.15
C LEU A 55 -21.89 1.95 4.87
N GLU A 56 -21.42 3.18 4.63
CA GLU A 56 -22.02 4.40 5.19
C GLU A 56 -23.51 4.48 4.86
N GLN A 57 -23.86 4.41 3.58
CA GLN A 57 -25.26 4.46 3.12
C GLN A 57 -26.12 3.34 3.72
N MET A 58 -25.59 2.12 3.79
CA MET A 58 -26.30 0.97 4.35
C MET A 58 -26.62 1.16 5.84
N PHE A 59 -25.63 1.58 6.63
CA PHE A 59 -25.78 1.75 8.07
C PHE A 59 -26.60 3.00 8.44
N GLU A 60 -26.52 4.07 7.65
CA GLU A 60 -27.42 5.22 7.78
C GLU A 60 -28.88 4.83 7.55
N THR A 61 -29.15 4.09 6.47
CA THR A 61 -30.48 3.59 6.14
C THR A 61 -31.02 2.67 7.23
N PHE A 62 -30.20 1.73 7.70
CA PHE A 62 -30.56 0.83 8.79
C PHE A 62 -30.86 1.59 10.09
N ALA A 63 -30.01 2.53 10.49
CA ALA A 63 -30.23 3.32 11.70
C ALA A 63 -31.50 4.17 11.63
N ALA A 64 -31.82 4.73 10.46
CA ALA A 64 -33.06 5.45 10.24
C ALA A 64 -34.29 4.54 10.40
N ALA A 65 -34.29 3.37 9.77
CA ALA A 65 -35.37 2.39 9.87
C ALA A 65 -35.60 1.93 11.31
N VAL A 66 -34.53 1.59 12.04
CA VAL A 66 -34.65 1.12 13.41
C VAL A 66 -35.16 2.20 14.36
N ARG A 67 -34.72 3.46 14.20
CA ARG A 67 -35.26 4.58 15.00
C ARG A 67 -36.76 4.74 14.80
N GLN A 68 -37.26 4.54 13.58
CA GLN A 68 -38.68 4.60 13.29
C GLN A 68 -39.46 3.46 13.96
N GLU A 69 -38.97 2.21 13.86
CA GLU A 69 -39.61 1.04 14.48
C GLU A 69 -39.63 1.13 16.01
N PHE A 70 -38.61 1.74 16.62
CA PHE A 70 -38.49 1.88 18.07
C PHE A 70 -39.18 3.11 18.66
N ALA A 71 -39.80 3.96 17.83
CA ALA A 71 -40.35 5.24 18.27
C ALA A 71 -41.41 5.08 19.38
N GLU A 72 -42.28 4.07 19.26
CA GLU A 72 -43.38 3.81 20.21
C GLU A 72 -43.09 2.65 21.17
N TRP A 73 -41.93 2.01 21.05
CA TRP A 73 -41.59 0.85 21.87
C TRP A 73 -40.98 1.26 23.20
N HIS A 74 -41.47 0.71 24.32
CA HIS A 74 -41.07 1.12 25.66
C HIS A 74 -40.75 -0.07 26.59
N GLY A 75 -40.00 0.21 27.65
CA GLY A 75 -39.63 -0.75 28.68
C GLY A 75 -38.28 -1.41 28.44
N ARG A 76 -37.85 -2.24 29.40
CA ARG A 76 -36.49 -2.82 29.44
C ARG A 76 -36.08 -3.59 28.17
N ALA A 77 -37.03 -4.26 27.52
CA ALA A 77 -36.77 -4.96 26.27
C ALA A 77 -36.45 -3.99 25.11
N ALA A 78 -37.16 -2.86 25.04
CA ALA A 78 -36.90 -1.80 24.06
C ALA A 78 -35.52 -1.16 24.29
N ASP A 79 -35.16 -0.90 25.54
CA ASP A 79 -33.86 -0.32 25.89
C ASP A 79 -32.70 -1.24 25.48
N SER A 80 -32.81 -2.54 25.77
CA SER A 80 -31.80 -3.54 25.38
C SER A 80 -31.68 -3.69 23.86
N ALA A 81 -32.80 -3.61 23.12
CA ALA A 81 -32.79 -3.66 21.67
C ALA A 81 -32.15 -2.40 21.04
N ARG A 82 -32.40 -1.21 21.61
CA ARG A 82 -31.72 0.04 21.20
C ARG A 82 -30.22 -0.06 21.41
N GLU A 83 -29.78 -0.46 22.60
CA GLU A 83 -28.37 -0.60 22.93
C GLU A 83 -27.65 -1.57 21.97
N SER A 84 -28.27 -2.72 21.69
CA SER A 84 -27.75 -3.73 20.77
C SER A 84 -27.65 -3.20 19.33
N THR A 85 -28.67 -2.46 18.88
CA THR A 85 -28.68 -1.83 17.56
C THR A 85 -27.60 -0.76 17.44
N GLU A 86 -27.46 0.11 18.44
CA GLU A 86 -26.43 1.14 18.47
C GLU A 86 -25.02 0.53 18.51
N ALA A 87 -24.83 -0.60 19.19
CA ALA A 87 -23.58 -1.36 19.15
C ALA A 87 -23.29 -1.96 17.76
N PHE A 88 -24.32 -2.40 17.03
CA PHE A 88 -24.19 -2.88 15.66
C PHE A 88 -23.89 -1.75 14.67
N VAL A 89 -24.59 -0.62 14.76
CA VAL A 89 -24.34 0.57 13.92
C VAL A 89 -22.92 1.09 14.13
N ARG A 90 -22.44 1.16 15.38
CA ARG A 90 -21.04 1.51 15.68
C ARG A 90 -20.04 0.56 15.00
N SER A 91 -20.33 -0.74 15.01
CA SER A 91 -19.50 -1.74 14.30
C SER A 91 -19.43 -1.49 12.79
N GLY A 92 -20.52 -1.00 12.20
CA GLY A 92 -20.56 -0.60 10.80
C GLY A 92 -19.69 0.63 10.51
N ALA A 93 -19.74 1.62 11.39
CA ALA A 93 -18.87 2.79 11.31
C ALA A 93 -17.39 2.43 11.46
N ASP A 94 -17.05 1.50 12.36
CA ASP A 94 -15.68 0.99 12.50
C ASP A 94 -15.19 0.30 11.22
N ALA A 95 -16.05 -0.51 10.58
CA ALA A 95 -15.73 -1.16 9.29
C ALA A 95 -15.56 -0.13 8.16
N GLN A 96 -16.40 0.90 8.12
CA GLN A 96 -16.26 2.00 7.15
C GLN A 96 -14.94 2.75 7.32
N GLN A 97 -14.51 3.01 8.56
CA GLN A 97 -13.22 3.63 8.85
C GLN A 97 -12.04 2.80 8.36
N VAL A 98 -12.08 1.47 8.55
CA VAL A 98 -11.05 0.55 8.01
C VAL A 98 -10.98 0.67 6.48
N CYS A 99 -12.13 0.62 5.78
CA CYS A 99 -12.15 0.78 4.32
C CYS A 99 -11.55 2.13 3.88
N THR A 100 -11.90 3.24 4.55
CA THR A 100 -11.34 4.56 4.25
C THR A 100 -9.84 4.64 4.52
N ALA A 101 -9.36 3.99 5.58
CA ALA A 101 -7.94 3.97 5.91
C ALA A 101 -7.14 3.16 4.86
N VAL A 102 -7.64 1.99 4.45
CA VAL A 102 -7.01 1.19 3.39
C VAL A 102 -7.05 1.90 2.04
N HIS A 103 -8.14 2.61 1.71
CA HIS A 103 -8.19 3.48 0.52
C HIS A 103 -7.02 4.48 0.50
N ARG A 104 -6.81 5.22 1.59
CA ARG A 104 -5.71 6.20 1.68
C ARG A 104 -4.35 5.55 1.57
N LEU A 105 -4.18 4.38 2.18
CA LEU A 105 -2.94 3.61 2.11
C LEU A 105 -2.61 3.21 0.65
N MET A 106 -3.61 2.74 -0.09
CA MET A 106 -3.45 2.35 -1.50
C MET A 106 -3.17 3.55 -2.42
N GLU A 107 -3.75 4.71 -2.15
CA GLU A 107 -3.42 5.96 -2.86
C GLU A 107 -1.96 6.36 -2.65
N VAL A 108 -1.48 6.32 -1.40
CA VAL A 108 -0.08 6.59 -1.07
C VAL A 108 0.84 5.59 -1.77
N ASN A 109 0.48 4.31 -1.75
CA ASN A 109 1.24 3.26 -2.43
C ASN A 109 1.27 3.44 -3.96
N SER A 110 0.14 3.85 -4.57
CA SER A 110 0.08 4.17 -5.99
C SER A 110 1.09 5.27 -6.36
N SER A 111 1.07 6.38 -5.60
CA SER A 111 2.01 7.49 -5.79
C SER A 111 3.46 7.07 -5.55
N ALA A 112 3.74 6.31 -4.49
CA ALA A 112 5.07 5.80 -4.20
C ALA A 112 5.60 4.88 -5.30
N ALA A 113 4.76 3.97 -5.81
CA ALA A 113 5.10 3.08 -6.91
C ALA A 113 5.45 3.86 -8.19
N GLN A 114 4.69 4.91 -8.51
CA GLN A 114 5.01 5.77 -9.65
C GLN A 114 6.34 6.51 -9.43
N THR A 115 6.56 7.03 -8.22
CA THR A 115 7.80 7.72 -7.86
C THR A 115 9.02 6.82 -8.00
N VAL A 116 8.94 5.57 -7.52
CA VAL A 116 10.02 4.55 -7.69
C VAL A 116 10.27 4.27 -9.18
N ARG A 117 9.21 4.09 -9.98
CA ARG A 117 9.33 3.84 -11.43
C ARG A 117 9.99 4.99 -12.19
N ASP A 118 9.79 6.22 -11.74
CA ASP A 118 10.33 7.42 -12.38
C ASP A 118 11.77 7.71 -11.92
N ALA A 119 12.10 7.37 -10.67
CA ALA A 119 13.44 7.51 -10.12
C ALA A 119 14.47 6.53 -10.72
N ILE A 120 14.02 5.44 -11.35
CA ILE A 120 14.89 4.43 -11.95
C ILE A 120 14.91 4.61 -13.49
N PRO A 121 15.94 5.27 -14.04
CA PRO A 121 16.05 5.46 -15.48
C PRO A 121 16.34 4.13 -16.21
N PRO A 122 16.13 4.08 -17.54
CA PRO A 122 16.57 2.95 -18.36
C PRO A 122 18.05 2.62 -18.16
N PRO A 123 18.46 1.35 -18.31
CA PRO A 123 19.86 0.96 -18.24
C PRO A 123 20.70 1.76 -19.24
N PRO A 124 21.92 2.17 -18.86
CA PRO A 124 22.82 2.88 -19.76
C PRO A 124 23.13 2.02 -20.98
N ALA A 125 23.29 2.67 -22.13
CA ALA A 125 23.70 1.98 -23.34
C ALA A 125 25.08 1.33 -23.16
N PRO A 126 25.32 0.14 -23.75
CA PRO A 126 26.62 -0.49 -23.69
C PRO A 126 27.68 0.38 -24.39
N TYR A 127 28.92 0.26 -23.94
CA TYR A 127 30.05 0.93 -24.58
C TYR A 127 30.15 0.57 -26.07
N VAL A 128 30.27 1.60 -26.92
CA VAL A 128 30.47 1.44 -28.35
C VAL A 128 31.91 1.87 -28.71
N PRO A 129 32.76 0.95 -29.20
CA PRO A 129 34.12 1.26 -29.65
C PRO A 129 34.15 2.31 -30.77
N ASP A 130 35.26 3.03 -30.92
CA ASP A 130 35.42 3.96 -32.04
C ASP A 130 35.50 3.17 -33.36
N PRO A 131 34.80 3.59 -34.43
CA PRO A 131 34.92 2.94 -35.74
C PRO A 131 36.33 3.04 -36.34
N ASP A 132 37.15 4.01 -35.92
CA ASP A 132 38.58 4.07 -36.24
C ASP A 132 39.39 3.23 -35.22
N PRO A 133 39.99 2.10 -35.65
CA PRO A 133 40.72 1.21 -34.74
C PRO A 133 42.00 1.85 -34.18
N VAL A 134 42.60 2.82 -34.88
CA VAL A 134 43.80 3.53 -34.38
C VAL A 134 43.40 4.47 -33.25
N ARG A 135 42.28 5.18 -33.42
CA ARG A 135 41.72 6.03 -32.36
C ARG A 135 41.27 5.21 -31.17
N GLU A 136 40.63 4.06 -31.41
CA GLU A 136 40.26 3.13 -30.34
C GLU A 136 41.47 2.64 -29.54
N ALA A 137 42.58 2.31 -30.21
CA ALA A 137 43.78 1.85 -29.52
C ALA A 137 44.42 2.93 -28.61
N VAL A 138 44.26 4.21 -28.95
CA VAL A 138 44.84 5.34 -28.19
C VAL A 138 43.89 5.82 -27.09
N ASP A 139 42.62 6.05 -27.44
CA ASP A 139 41.64 6.72 -26.59
C ASP A 139 40.59 5.76 -25.98
N GLY A 140 40.53 4.50 -26.42
CA GLY A 140 39.49 3.54 -26.04
C GLY A 140 39.47 3.22 -24.55
N GLY A 141 40.66 3.02 -23.94
CA GLY A 141 40.79 2.70 -22.52
C GLY A 141 40.11 3.72 -21.60
N PRO A 142 40.47 5.02 -21.65
CA PRO A 142 39.80 6.06 -20.88
C PRO A 142 38.29 6.17 -21.15
N ARG A 143 37.84 6.03 -22.42
CA ARG A 143 36.41 6.08 -22.77
C ARG A 143 35.63 4.91 -22.19
N LYS A 144 36.18 3.70 -22.27
CA LYS A 144 35.57 2.51 -21.69
C LYS A 144 35.48 2.64 -20.17
N MET A 145 36.57 3.07 -19.52
CA MET A 145 36.56 3.28 -18.06
C MET A 145 35.52 4.32 -17.64
N ALA A 146 35.37 5.43 -18.38
CA ALA A 146 34.33 6.41 -18.10
C ALA A 146 32.91 5.83 -18.27
N SER A 147 32.70 4.99 -19.30
CA SER A 147 31.44 4.28 -19.51
C SER A 147 31.14 3.30 -18.36
N ASP A 148 32.13 2.53 -17.92
CA ASP A 148 31.99 1.55 -16.85
C ASP A 148 31.69 2.24 -15.50
N ILE A 149 32.36 3.37 -15.21
CA ILE A 149 32.09 4.19 -14.01
C ILE A 149 30.67 4.77 -14.06
N ALA A 150 30.26 5.32 -15.20
CA ALA A 150 28.91 5.87 -15.34
C ALA A 150 27.85 4.79 -15.12
N ALA A 151 28.04 3.59 -15.69
CA ALA A 151 27.13 2.47 -15.51
C ALA A 151 27.08 1.97 -14.06
N ALA A 152 28.23 1.89 -13.38
CA ALA A 152 28.30 1.52 -11.97
C ALA A 152 27.58 2.53 -11.07
N ASN A 153 27.73 3.84 -11.33
CA ASN A 153 27.02 4.87 -10.58
C ASN A 153 25.50 4.79 -10.79
N THR A 154 25.04 4.58 -12.02
CA THR A 154 23.59 4.45 -12.29
C THR A 154 22.99 3.20 -11.62
N LEU A 155 23.74 2.10 -11.58
CA LEU A 155 23.34 0.91 -10.81
C LEU A 155 23.22 1.22 -9.32
N ALA A 156 24.24 1.87 -8.73
CA ALA A 156 24.22 2.24 -7.32
C ALA A 156 23.03 3.15 -6.98
N ASP A 157 22.75 4.16 -7.81
CA ASP A 157 21.59 5.05 -7.64
C ASP A 157 20.25 4.28 -7.69
N ALA A 158 20.14 3.28 -8.58
CA ALA A 158 18.94 2.44 -8.66
C ALA A 158 18.78 1.54 -7.42
N GLN A 159 19.87 0.94 -6.94
CA GLN A 159 19.88 0.12 -5.72
C GLN A 159 19.55 0.96 -4.48
N ASP A 160 20.10 2.17 -4.37
CA ASP A 160 19.79 3.11 -3.30
C ASP A 160 18.34 3.56 -3.36
N THR A 161 17.80 3.82 -4.55
CA THR A 161 16.38 4.12 -4.73
C THR A 161 15.50 3.01 -4.18
N LEU A 162 15.79 1.74 -4.50
CA LEU A 162 14.99 0.63 -3.97
C LEU A 162 15.18 0.45 -2.45
N THR A 163 16.41 0.60 -1.98
CA THR A 163 16.75 0.44 -0.56
C THR A 163 16.13 1.52 0.32
N PHE A 164 16.14 2.78 -0.11
CA PHE A 164 15.74 3.92 0.70
C PHE A 164 14.36 4.48 0.36
N LEU A 165 13.88 4.34 -0.87
CA LEU A 165 12.55 4.80 -1.26
C LEU A 165 11.53 3.65 -1.25
N TYR A 166 11.78 2.54 -1.95
CA TYR A 166 10.81 1.43 -2.03
C TYR A 166 10.57 0.78 -0.65
N ASN A 167 11.64 0.39 0.06
CA ASN A 167 11.51 -0.26 1.37
C ASN A 167 10.88 0.65 2.45
N SER A 168 11.11 1.96 2.39
CA SER A 168 10.59 2.90 3.40
C SER A 168 9.15 3.36 3.12
N THR A 169 8.64 3.13 1.91
CA THR A 169 7.29 3.53 1.51
C THR A 169 6.39 2.31 1.32
N LEU A 170 6.56 1.57 0.24
CA LEU A 170 5.70 0.46 -0.17
C LEU A 170 5.76 -0.73 0.78
N VAL A 171 6.96 -1.08 1.27
CA VAL A 171 7.10 -2.19 2.20
C VAL A 171 6.63 -1.78 3.60
N ALA A 172 7.00 -0.57 4.04
CA ALA A 172 6.61 -0.06 5.36
C ALA A 172 5.10 0.19 5.48
N SER A 173 4.41 0.52 4.40
CA SER A 173 2.96 0.67 4.40
C SER A 173 2.22 -0.64 4.72
N GLY A 174 2.88 -1.79 4.55
CA GLY A 174 2.37 -3.11 4.92
C GLY A 174 2.51 -3.49 6.39
N ASP A 175 3.16 -2.70 7.23
CA ASP A 175 3.45 -3.07 8.64
C ASP A 175 2.28 -2.84 9.60
N ALA A 176 1.33 -1.99 9.22
CA ALA A 176 0.27 -1.52 10.12
C ALA A 176 -1.06 -1.30 9.37
N VAL A 177 -1.39 -2.22 8.46
CA VAL A 177 -2.65 -2.13 7.69
C VAL A 177 -3.84 -2.32 8.65
N PRO A 178 -4.82 -1.41 8.68
CA PRO A 178 -5.99 -1.57 9.54
C PRO A 178 -6.80 -2.82 9.19
N GLY A 179 -7.12 -3.62 10.20
CA GLY A 179 -7.91 -4.84 10.07
C GLY A 179 -9.34 -4.66 10.59
N PHE A 180 -10.28 -5.43 10.04
CA PHE A 180 -11.66 -5.48 10.55
C PHE A 180 -11.72 -6.16 11.92
N ASP A 181 -12.62 -5.75 12.81
CA ASP A 181 -12.87 -6.45 14.08
C ASP A 181 -13.60 -7.79 13.80
N VAL A 182 -12.91 -8.92 13.97
CA VAL A 182 -13.57 -10.23 13.97
C VAL A 182 -14.16 -10.41 15.35
N ARG A 183 -15.44 -10.04 15.52
CA ARG A 183 -16.21 -10.57 16.65
C ARG A 183 -16.26 -12.09 16.51
N ALA A 184 -15.55 -12.80 17.38
CA ALA A 184 -15.68 -14.24 17.51
C ALA A 184 -17.17 -14.56 17.68
N ARG A 185 -17.69 -15.37 16.76
CA ARG A 185 -19.10 -15.73 16.71
C ARG A 185 -19.40 -16.63 17.92
N GLY A 186 -20.05 -16.09 18.95
CA GLY A 186 -20.89 -16.84 19.89
C GLY A 186 -20.22 -17.75 20.93
N GLU A 187 -19.37 -17.21 21.80
CA GLU A 187 -19.26 -17.80 23.15
C GLU A 187 -20.34 -17.17 24.03
N PHE A 188 -21.49 -17.84 24.12
CA PHE A 188 -22.37 -17.65 25.26
C PHE A 188 -21.66 -18.24 26.47
N ALA A 189 -21.24 -17.39 27.42
CA ALA A 189 -20.80 -17.84 28.73
C ALA A 189 -21.96 -18.55 29.45
N PRO A 190 -21.68 -19.59 30.26
CA PRO A 190 -22.68 -20.40 30.95
C PRO A 190 -23.55 -19.61 31.94
#